data_AF-A0A1I8N4S6-F1
#
_entry.id   AF-A0A1I8N4S6-F1
#
_cell.length_a   1.000
_cell.length_b   1.000
_cell.length_c   1.000
_cell.angle_alpha   90.00
_cell.angle_beta   90.00
_cell.angle_gamma   90.00
#
_symmetry.space_group_name_H-M   'P 1'
#
loop_
_entity.id
_entity.type
_entity.pdbx_description
1 polymer ?
#
loop_
_entity_poly.entity_id
_entity_poly.type
_entity_poly.pdbx_seq_one_letter_code
_entity_poly.pdbx_strand_id
1 'polypeptide(L)'
;MCVIFFYVNSNPQKDGYKLILASNRDEFYARDTKEASQWEGVDNCYGGIDMEPGREGGTWLAISGQDGIFKIGALLNLTGEPKPRNAVGRGMLVSDYVRNYGEKFDNVNYNQRLVEDCGKYSAFNFVSIEIGSSSTPALVTLCSNVPPGLVHYKENSCYGFGNSLPSAPFEKVRYGRNRFEQIIDDKPPQSELVEQLMLLLKCKEKFWPDPELQRRAPNWGEYLSALNVCVPDCGYGSRTHTVILIDANNKMHFIEETMRSQDPQGEWCRNHIEKQFPF
;
A
#
# COMPACT_ATOMS: atom_id res chain seq x y z
N MET A 1 12.00 3.67 0.71
CA MET A 1 11.11 3.32 -0.43
C MET A 1 10.09 2.26 -0.03
N CYS A 2 8.82 2.64 0.07
CA CYS A 2 7.67 1.79 0.34
C CYS A 2 7.53 0.54 -0.57
N VAL A 3 6.84 -0.46 -0.04
CA VAL A 3 6.39 -1.67 -0.70
C VAL A 3 4.95 -2.02 -0.32
N ILE A 4 4.29 -2.79 -1.16
CA ILE A 4 3.00 -3.43 -0.90
C ILE A 4 3.03 -4.85 -1.49
N PHE A 5 2.60 -5.82 -0.69
CA PHE A 5 2.36 -7.20 -1.07
C PHE A 5 0.91 -7.54 -0.80
N PHE A 6 0.26 -8.24 -1.73
CA PHE A 6 -1.13 -8.63 -1.52
C PHE A 6 -1.53 -9.88 -2.30
N TYR A 7 -2.58 -10.51 -1.78
CA TYR A 7 -3.35 -11.58 -2.41
C TYR A 7 -4.84 -11.20 -2.30
N VAL A 8 -5.59 -11.41 -3.37
CA VAL A 8 -7.03 -11.12 -3.44
C VAL A 8 -7.77 -12.33 -3.99
N ASN A 9 -8.96 -12.60 -3.46
CA ASN A 9 -9.87 -13.63 -3.92
C ASN A 9 -11.32 -13.19 -3.65
N SER A 10 -12.15 -12.94 -4.66
CA SER A 10 -13.54 -12.52 -4.42
C SER A 10 -14.44 -13.63 -3.84
N ASN A 11 -14.02 -14.89 -3.95
CA ASN A 11 -14.77 -16.07 -3.51
C ASN A 11 -13.89 -17.06 -2.70
N PRO A 12 -13.40 -16.65 -1.51
CA PRO A 12 -12.59 -17.53 -0.67
C PRO A 12 -13.44 -18.65 -0.06
N GLN A 13 -12.77 -19.71 0.38
CA GLN A 13 -13.38 -20.71 1.26
C GLN A 13 -13.79 -20.06 2.59
N LYS A 14 -14.65 -20.74 3.37
CA LYS A 14 -15.19 -20.22 4.64
C LYS A 14 -14.14 -19.69 5.62
N ASP A 15 -12.99 -20.35 5.69
CA ASP A 15 -11.87 -19.98 6.58
C ASP A 15 -10.73 -19.26 5.82
N GLY A 16 -11.01 -18.82 4.58
CA GLY A 16 -10.08 -18.10 3.73
C GLY A 16 -10.26 -16.58 3.78
N TYR A 17 -9.46 -15.89 2.99
CA TYR A 17 -9.41 -14.42 2.96
C TYR A 17 -9.80 -13.88 1.60
N LYS A 18 -10.64 -12.84 1.60
CA LYS A 18 -10.87 -11.99 0.43
C LYS A 18 -9.66 -11.14 0.09
N LEU A 19 -8.95 -10.68 1.12
CA LEU A 19 -7.73 -9.89 1.01
C LEU A 19 -6.74 -10.31 2.09
N ILE A 20 -5.49 -10.51 1.68
CA ILE A 20 -4.32 -10.48 2.55
C ILE A 20 -3.40 -9.40 1.99
N LEU A 21 -3.03 -8.41 2.79
CA LEU A 21 -2.18 -7.30 2.36
C LEU A 21 -1.15 -6.98 3.44
N ALA A 22 0.09 -6.77 3.03
CA ALA A 22 1.19 -6.30 3.87
C ALA A 22 1.90 -5.14 3.16
N SER A 23 2.08 -4.01 3.84
CA SER A 23 2.73 -2.83 3.26
C SER A 23 3.52 -2.07 4.31
N ASN A 24 4.57 -1.37 3.89
CA ASN A 24 5.23 -0.40 4.74
C ASN A 24 5.10 1.01 4.16
N ARG A 25 5.34 2.00 5.01
CA ARG A 25 5.58 3.38 4.58
C ARG A 25 6.97 3.82 4.98
N ASP A 26 7.81 4.08 3.98
CA ASP A 26 9.09 4.72 4.18
C ASP A 26 8.97 6.23 3.94
N GLU A 27 9.30 7.01 4.96
CA GLU A 27 9.15 8.46 4.93
C GLU A 27 10.08 9.13 5.94
N PHE A 28 10.28 10.44 5.79
CA PHE A 28 10.93 11.26 6.81
C PHE A 28 10.23 11.08 8.16
N TYR A 29 11.01 10.80 9.21
CA TYR A 29 10.53 10.62 10.58
C TYR A 29 9.79 11.84 11.10
N ALA A 30 10.24 13.03 10.69
CA ALA A 30 9.63 14.31 11.07
C ALA A 30 8.34 14.66 10.33
N ARG A 31 7.96 13.94 9.27
CA ARG A 31 6.73 14.26 8.52
C ARG A 31 5.50 13.99 9.39
N ASP A 32 4.66 14.98 9.59
CA ASP A 32 3.55 14.80 10.51
C ASP A 32 2.48 13.85 9.93
N THR A 33 1.91 12.96 10.74
CA THR A 33 1.01 11.91 10.26
C THR A 33 0.08 11.45 11.38
N LYS A 34 -1.22 11.27 11.08
CA LYS A 34 -2.19 10.64 11.98
C LYS A 34 -2.13 9.12 11.79
N GLU A 35 -2.07 8.39 12.90
CA GLU A 35 -2.09 6.92 12.93
C GLU A 35 -3.34 6.37 12.24
N ALA A 36 -3.23 5.14 11.70
CA ALA A 36 -4.38 4.48 11.10
C ALA A 36 -5.54 4.38 12.09
N SER A 37 -6.70 4.88 11.64
CA SER A 37 -7.94 4.95 12.39
C SER A 37 -9.12 4.98 11.42
N GLN A 38 -10.34 4.88 11.95
CA GLN A 38 -11.52 5.25 11.18
C GLN A 38 -11.44 6.76 10.86
N TRP A 39 -11.68 7.12 9.60
CA TRP A 39 -11.66 8.51 9.18
C TRP A 39 -12.87 9.28 9.71
N GLU A 40 -12.62 10.49 10.22
CA GLU A 40 -13.68 11.38 10.70
C GLU A 40 -14.59 11.82 9.55
N GLY A 41 -15.90 11.74 9.75
CA GLY A 41 -16.91 12.17 8.78
C GLY A 41 -17.07 11.26 7.56
N VAL A 42 -16.35 10.14 7.48
CA VAL A 42 -16.55 9.12 6.43
C VAL A 42 -16.70 7.76 7.09
N ASP A 43 -17.96 7.36 7.25
CA ASP A 43 -18.27 6.03 7.75
C ASP A 43 -17.65 4.99 6.81
N ASN A 44 -16.94 4.04 7.39
CA ASN A 44 -16.34 2.90 6.71
C ASN A 44 -15.02 3.12 5.95
N CYS A 45 -14.32 4.25 6.12
CA CYS A 45 -12.95 4.43 5.62
C CYS A 45 -11.90 4.30 6.74
N TYR A 46 -10.79 3.59 6.46
CA TYR A 46 -9.71 3.34 7.41
C TYR A 46 -8.35 3.51 6.76
N GLY A 47 -7.43 4.15 7.47
CA GLY A 47 -6.04 4.34 7.06
C GLY A 47 -5.39 5.49 7.81
N GLY A 48 -4.07 5.62 7.71
CA GLY A 48 -3.37 6.79 8.25
C GLY A 48 -3.62 8.03 7.38
N ILE A 49 -3.40 9.22 7.94
CA ILE A 49 -3.60 10.49 7.23
C ILE A 49 -2.31 11.30 7.27
N ASP A 50 -1.88 11.80 6.12
CA ASP A 50 -0.77 12.77 6.02
C ASP A 50 -1.21 14.09 6.66
N MET A 51 -0.41 14.60 7.60
CA MET A 51 -0.67 15.85 8.31
C MET A 51 0.38 16.91 7.98
N GLU A 52 1.27 16.64 7.01
CA GLU A 52 2.22 17.62 6.50
C GLU A 52 1.49 18.86 5.96
N PRO A 53 1.90 20.08 6.33
CA PRO A 53 1.28 21.31 5.84
C PRO A 53 1.13 21.37 4.32
N GLY A 54 -0.10 21.60 3.84
CA GLY A 54 -0.45 21.62 2.41
C GLY A 54 -0.64 20.24 1.76
N ARG A 55 -0.58 19.16 2.55
CA ARG A 55 -0.83 17.77 2.12
C ARG A 55 -1.91 17.07 2.96
N GLU A 56 -2.57 17.82 3.84
CA GLU A 56 -3.56 17.31 4.79
C GLU A 56 -4.69 16.57 4.07
N GLY A 57 -5.12 15.44 4.66
CA GLY A 57 -6.17 14.60 4.10
C GLY A 57 -5.70 13.63 3.02
N GLY A 58 -4.46 13.74 2.56
CA GLY A 58 -3.81 12.72 1.74
C GLY A 58 -3.49 11.45 2.52
N THR A 59 -3.28 10.34 1.83
CA THR A 59 -2.84 9.08 2.45
C THR A 59 -1.96 8.26 1.49
N TRP A 60 -1.29 7.24 2.02
CA TRP A 60 -0.46 6.30 1.28
C TRP A 60 -1.12 4.94 1.10
N LEU A 61 -1.98 4.53 2.03
CA LEU A 61 -2.71 3.26 2.03
C LEU A 61 -4.01 3.46 2.80
N ALA A 62 -5.13 3.11 2.18
CA ALA A 62 -6.42 3.11 2.84
C ALA A 62 -7.34 2.02 2.27
N ILE A 63 -8.31 1.64 3.08
CA ILE A 63 -9.38 0.71 2.74
C ILE A 63 -10.73 1.31 3.12
N SER A 64 -11.74 1.01 2.32
CA SER A 64 -13.13 1.23 2.67
C SER A 64 -14.01 0.03 2.31
N GLY A 65 -15.20 -0.04 2.92
CA GLY A 65 -16.21 -1.03 2.61
C GLY A 65 -17.62 -0.45 2.69
N GLN A 66 -18.40 -0.58 1.62
CA GLN A 66 -19.77 -0.08 1.54
C GLN A 66 -20.59 -1.01 0.65
N ASP A 67 -21.79 -1.40 1.10
CA ASP A 67 -22.73 -2.22 0.33
C ASP A 67 -22.07 -3.48 -0.28
N GLY A 68 -21.29 -4.20 0.55
CA GLY A 68 -20.57 -5.41 0.15
C GLY A 68 -19.33 -5.19 -0.75
N ILE A 69 -19.00 -3.94 -1.11
CA ILE A 69 -17.87 -3.58 -1.97
C ILE A 69 -16.73 -3.01 -1.13
N PHE A 70 -15.57 -3.67 -1.19
CA PHE A 70 -14.33 -3.16 -0.63
C PHE A 70 -13.50 -2.43 -1.67
N LYS A 71 -12.95 -1.28 -1.30
CA LYS A 71 -11.97 -0.54 -2.10
C LYS A 71 -10.68 -0.37 -1.31
N ILE A 72 -9.56 -0.67 -1.94
CA ILE A 72 -8.24 -0.46 -1.37
C ILE A 72 -7.43 0.39 -2.35
N GLY A 73 -6.82 1.45 -1.85
CA GLY A 73 -5.90 2.27 -2.64
C GLY A 73 -4.54 2.34 -1.95
N ALA A 74 -3.46 2.23 -2.73
CA ALA A 74 -2.10 2.41 -2.25
C ALA A 74 -1.27 3.24 -3.25
N LEU A 75 -0.48 4.17 -2.73
CA LEU A 75 0.35 5.07 -3.53
C LEU A 75 1.84 4.80 -3.33
N LEU A 76 2.55 4.59 -4.44
CA LEU A 76 4.00 4.36 -4.47
C LEU A 76 4.65 5.46 -5.32
N ASN A 77 5.41 6.34 -4.67
CA ASN A 77 6.09 7.45 -5.35
C ASN A 77 7.29 6.98 -6.17
N LEU A 78 7.33 7.20 -7.48
CA LEU A 78 8.51 6.88 -8.30
C LEU A 78 9.52 8.03 -8.18
N THR A 79 10.69 7.75 -7.60
CA THR A 79 11.80 8.72 -7.51
C THR A 79 12.73 8.61 -8.71
N GLY A 80 13.52 9.66 -8.96
CA GLY A 80 14.48 9.68 -10.07
C GLY A 80 13.88 10.01 -11.44
N GLU A 81 12.58 10.32 -11.50
CA GLU A 81 11.92 10.80 -12.72
C GLU A 81 11.76 12.33 -12.72
N PRO A 82 11.66 12.97 -13.90
CA PRO A 82 11.41 14.40 -13.99
C PRO A 82 10.14 14.81 -13.24
N LYS A 83 10.22 15.91 -12.47
CA LYS A 83 9.10 16.47 -11.73
C LYS A 83 8.50 17.65 -12.50
N PRO A 84 7.17 17.65 -12.76
CA PRO A 84 6.50 18.85 -13.26
C PRO A 84 6.69 20.03 -12.29
N ARG A 85 6.88 21.25 -12.82
CA ARG A 85 7.16 22.45 -12.00
C ARG A 85 6.07 22.74 -10.96
N ASN A 86 4.80 22.49 -11.31
CA ASN A 86 3.63 22.73 -10.46
C ASN A 86 2.92 21.42 -10.10
N ALA A 87 3.69 20.38 -9.77
CA ALA A 87 3.12 19.07 -9.50
C ALA A 87 2.13 19.08 -8.33
N VAL A 88 0.92 18.58 -8.58
CA VAL A 88 -0.12 18.42 -7.56
C VAL A 88 0.26 17.30 -6.59
N GLY A 89 -0.20 17.39 -5.34
CA GLY A 89 -0.06 16.32 -4.36
C GLY A 89 -0.80 15.07 -4.80
N ARG A 90 -0.21 13.90 -4.54
CA ARG A 90 -0.78 12.60 -4.94
C ARG A 90 -1.52 11.88 -3.83
N GLY A 91 -1.35 12.31 -2.57
CA GLY A 91 -1.98 11.66 -1.42
C GLY A 91 -3.50 11.61 -1.52
N MET A 92 -4.10 12.57 -2.23
CA MET A 92 -5.56 12.59 -2.45
C MET A 92 -6.04 11.52 -3.42
N LEU A 93 -5.19 10.92 -4.26
CA LEU A 93 -5.61 9.86 -5.18
C LEU A 93 -6.19 8.66 -4.44
N VAL A 94 -5.54 8.26 -3.34
CA VAL A 94 -6.01 7.15 -2.50
C VAL A 94 -7.29 7.56 -1.78
N SER A 95 -7.30 8.72 -1.11
CA SER A 95 -8.46 9.20 -0.35
C SER A 95 -9.70 9.39 -1.23
N ASP A 96 -9.55 9.95 -2.42
CA ASP A 96 -10.63 10.20 -3.37
C ASP A 96 -11.19 8.89 -3.96
N TYR A 97 -10.35 7.89 -4.21
CA TYR A 97 -10.82 6.57 -4.64
C TYR A 97 -11.62 5.83 -3.55
N VAL A 98 -11.08 5.74 -2.33
CA VAL A 98 -11.71 4.91 -1.28
C VAL A 98 -12.94 5.56 -0.64
N ARG A 99 -13.02 6.90 -0.59
CA ARG A 99 -14.19 7.59 0.02
C ARG A 99 -15.42 7.57 -0.85
N ASN A 100 -15.26 7.38 -2.16
CA ASN A 100 -16.34 7.57 -3.11
C ASN A 100 -16.75 6.25 -3.76
N TYR A 101 -18.07 6.09 -3.92
CA TYR A 101 -18.69 4.93 -4.56
C TYR A 101 -19.54 5.36 -5.75
N GLY A 102 -19.97 4.38 -6.55
CA GLY A 102 -20.69 4.59 -7.81
C GLY A 102 -19.79 4.57 -9.03
N GLU A 103 -20.42 4.57 -10.21
CA GLU A 103 -19.79 4.35 -11.52
C GLU A 103 -18.55 5.20 -11.75
N LYS A 104 -18.59 6.50 -11.41
CA LYS A 104 -17.40 7.35 -11.60
C LYS A 104 -16.21 6.85 -10.78
N PHE A 105 -16.42 6.33 -9.57
CA PHE A 105 -15.33 5.99 -8.66
C PHE A 105 -15.02 4.50 -8.63
N ASP A 106 -15.70 3.68 -9.43
CA ASP A 106 -15.30 2.28 -9.60
C ASP A 106 -13.86 2.17 -10.14
N ASN A 107 -13.27 1.00 -9.95
CA ASN A 107 -11.88 0.75 -10.32
C ASN A 107 -11.57 1.16 -11.77
N VAL A 108 -12.43 0.83 -12.73
CA VAL A 108 -12.18 1.04 -14.16
C VAL A 108 -12.24 2.53 -14.48
N ASN A 109 -13.35 3.18 -14.14
CA ASN A 109 -13.62 4.57 -14.49
C ASN A 109 -12.68 5.53 -13.75
N TYR A 110 -12.33 5.23 -12.49
CA TYR A 110 -11.40 6.04 -11.72
C TYR A 110 -10.01 6.06 -12.36
N ASN A 111 -9.48 4.87 -12.69
CA ASN A 111 -8.15 4.74 -13.29
C ASN A 111 -8.09 5.32 -14.70
N GLN A 112 -9.15 5.19 -15.50
CA GLN A 112 -9.22 5.78 -16.83
C GLN A 112 -9.09 7.31 -16.79
N ARG A 113 -9.82 7.98 -15.88
CA ARG A 113 -9.68 9.44 -15.72
C ARG A 113 -8.34 9.83 -15.11
N LEU A 114 -7.82 9.01 -14.19
CA LEU A 114 -6.52 9.27 -13.58
C LEU A 114 -5.41 9.25 -14.63
N VAL A 115 -5.40 8.28 -15.55
CA VAL A 115 -4.37 8.19 -16.59
C VAL A 115 -4.49 9.33 -17.60
N GLU A 116 -5.70 9.77 -17.93
CA GLU A 116 -5.95 10.93 -18.82
C GLU A 116 -5.39 12.24 -18.25
N ASP A 117 -5.49 12.45 -16.94
CA ASP A 117 -5.03 13.67 -16.26
C ASP A 117 -3.75 13.45 -15.42
N CYS A 118 -2.98 12.41 -15.75
CA CYS A 118 -1.84 12.01 -14.91
C CYS A 118 -0.62 12.95 -15.01
N GLY A 119 -0.57 13.79 -16.04
CA GLY A 119 0.55 14.70 -16.34
C GLY A 119 0.75 15.82 -15.31
N LYS A 120 -0.25 16.10 -14.48
CA LYS A 120 -0.16 17.09 -13.39
C LYS A 120 0.55 16.57 -12.14
N TYR A 121 0.82 15.26 -12.06
CA TYR A 121 1.44 14.63 -10.90
C TYR A 121 2.92 14.30 -11.14
N SER A 122 3.72 14.32 -10.08
CA SER A 122 5.05 13.69 -10.10
C SER A 122 4.92 12.17 -10.30
N ALA A 123 5.96 11.51 -10.81
CA ALA A 123 5.91 10.09 -11.17
C ALA A 123 5.40 9.15 -10.04
N PHE A 124 4.46 8.26 -10.33
CA PHE A 124 3.83 7.38 -9.32
C PHE A 124 3.39 6.03 -9.90
N ASN A 125 3.20 5.06 -9.01
CA ASN A 125 2.28 3.95 -9.21
C ASN A 125 1.12 4.08 -8.20
N PHE A 126 -0.10 3.95 -8.69
CA PHE A 126 -1.31 3.87 -7.87
C PHE A 126 -1.90 2.48 -8.03
N VAL A 127 -1.93 1.73 -6.95
CA VAL A 127 -2.52 0.39 -6.88
C VAL A 127 -3.93 0.56 -6.34
N SER A 128 -4.90 0.08 -7.10
CA SER A 128 -6.31 0.12 -6.74
C SER A 128 -6.91 -1.28 -6.82
N ILE A 129 -7.58 -1.69 -5.76
CA ILE A 129 -8.26 -2.98 -5.66
C ILE A 129 -9.74 -2.69 -5.38
N GLU A 130 -10.63 -3.41 -6.05
CA GLU A 130 -12.06 -3.42 -5.78
C GLU A 130 -12.56 -4.86 -5.69
N ILE A 131 -13.15 -5.22 -4.55
CA ILE A 131 -13.66 -6.56 -4.27
C ILE A 131 -15.15 -6.44 -4.00
N GLY A 132 -15.98 -7.01 -4.88
CA GLY A 132 -17.43 -7.00 -4.74
C GLY A 132 -18.00 -8.37 -4.40
N SER A 133 -19.10 -8.72 -5.06
CA SER A 133 -19.76 -10.02 -4.98
C SER A 133 -18.82 -11.17 -5.39
N SER A 134 -18.99 -12.35 -4.78
CA SER A 134 -18.28 -13.58 -5.14
C SER A 134 -18.59 -14.10 -6.55
N SER A 135 -19.62 -13.54 -7.21
CA SER A 135 -19.96 -13.83 -8.61
C SER A 135 -19.06 -13.10 -9.62
N THR A 136 -18.29 -12.10 -9.18
CA THR A 136 -17.48 -11.26 -10.03
C THR A 136 -16.03 -11.27 -9.52
N PRO A 137 -15.04 -11.53 -10.37
CA PRO A 137 -13.64 -11.45 -9.97
C PRO A 137 -13.31 -10.05 -9.44
N ALA A 138 -12.46 -9.97 -8.42
CA ALA A 138 -11.96 -8.69 -7.95
C ALA A 138 -11.17 -7.97 -9.07
N LEU A 139 -11.27 -6.63 -9.08
CA LEU A 139 -10.51 -5.79 -10.00
C LEU A 139 -9.25 -5.29 -9.31
N VAL A 140 -8.09 -5.55 -9.94
CA VAL A 140 -6.79 -5.07 -9.46
C VAL A 140 -6.12 -4.30 -10.60
N THR A 141 -5.89 -3.01 -10.39
CA THR A 141 -5.30 -2.12 -11.41
C THR A 141 -4.12 -1.34 -10.83
N LEU A 142 -3.01 -1.36 -11.55
CA LEU A 142 -1.88 -0.45 -11.33
C LEU A 142 -1.91 0.63 -12.42
N CYS A 143 -2.15 1.87 -12.00
CA CYS A 143 -1.99 3.05 -12.84
C CYS A 143 -0.60 3.65 -12.62
N SER A 144 0.14 3.86 -13.69
CA SER A 144 1.40 4.60 -13.67
C SER A 144 1.35 5.76 -14.65
N ASN A 145 2.10 6.82 -14.39
CA ASN A 145 2.29 7.93 -15.31
C ASN A 145 3.68 7.95 -15.97
N VAL A 146 4.47 6.88 -15.81
CA VAL A 146 5.80 6.74 -16.42
C VAL A 146 6.02 5.31 -16.96
N PRO A 147 5.70 5.02 -18.22
CA PRO A 147 4.83 5.80 -19.09
C PRO A 147 3.38 5.77 -18.58
N PRO A 148 2.53 6.74 -18.99
CA PRO A 148 1.10 6.69 -18.74
C PRO A 148 0.49 5.38 -19.21
N GLY A 149 -0.15 4.66 -18.29
CA GLY A 149 -0.76 3.38 -18.62
C GLY A 149 -1.41 2.69 -17.44
N LEU A 150 -2.29 1.76 -17.77
CA LEU A 150 -3.01 0.90 -16.84
C LEU A 150 -2.57 -0.55 -17.06
N VAL A 151 -2.25 -1.25 -15.98
CA VAL A 151 -1.97 -2.69 -15.99
C VAL A 151 -2.96 -3.38 -15.07
N HIS A 152 -3.65 -4.38 -15.60
CA HIS A 152 -4.64 -5.15 -14.85
C HIS A 152 -4.05 -6.49 -14.40
N TYR A 153 -4.36 -6.86 -13.16
CA TYR A 153 -3.90 -8.08 -12.52
C TYR A 153 -5.10 -8.96 -12.16
N LYS A 154 -4.87 -10.27 -12.13
CA LYS A 154 -5.92 -11.26 -11.86
C LYS A 154 -5.94 -11.58 -10.36
N GLU A 155 -7.12 -11.81 -9.80
CA GLU A 155 -7.21 -12.39 -8.46
C GLU A 155 -6.62 -13.81 -8.41
N ASN A 156 -6.49 -14.37 -7.20
CA ASN A 156 -5.85 -15.67 -6.92
C ASN A 156 -4.36 -15.73 -7.29
N SER A 157 -3.66 -14.61 -7.16
CA SER A 157 -2.21 -14.51 -7.36
C SER A 157 -1.61 -13.53 -6.35
N CYS A 158 -0.39 -13.82 -5.91
CA CYS A 158 0.38 -12.96 -5.02
C CYS A 158 1.13 -11.90 -5.84
N TYR A 159 0.93 -10.62 -5.48
CA TYR A 159 1.60 -9.50 -6.12
C TYR A 159 2.45 -8.72 -5.14
N GLY A 160 3.48 -8.07 -5.67
CA GLY A 160 4.38 -7.19 -4.94
C GLY A 160 4.75 -5.98 -5.79
N PHE A 161 4.55 -4.79 -5.25
CA PHE A 161 4.91 -3.53 -5.90
C PHE A 161 5.72 -2.64 -4.94
N GLY A 162 6.49 -1.72 -5.51
CA GLY A 162 7.23 -0.72 -4.74
C GLY A 162 7.38 0.58 -5.52
N ASN A 163 8.35 1.41 -5.13
CA ASN A 163 8.67 2.67 -5.82
C ASN A 163 9.43 2.48 -7.16
N SER A 164 9.15 1.38 -7.88
CA SER A 164 9.63 1.12 -9.25
C SER A 164 8.52 0.51 -10.10
N LEU A 165 8.72 0.46 -11.42
CA LEU A 165 7.74 -0.12 -12.34
C LEU A 165 7.71 -1.65 -12.20
N PRO A 166 6.54 -2.31 -12.42
CA PRO A 166 6.45 -3.78 -12.39
C PRO A 166 7.37 -4.50 -13.38
N SER A 167 7.77 -3.85 -14.47
CA SER A 167 8.73 -4.38 -15.45
C SER A 167 10.19 -4.35 -14.97
N ALA A 168 10.49 -3.51 -13.97
CA ALA A 168 11.80 -3.38 -13.34
C ALA A 168 11.63 -3.25 -11.81
N PRO A 169 11.13 -4.30 -11.13
CA PRO A 169 10.92 -4.27 -9.70
C PRO A 169 12.26 -4.22 -8.98
N PHE A 170 12.33 -3.48 -7.86
CA PHE A 170 13.48 -3.56 -6.96
C PHE A 170 13.68 -5.01 -6.46
N GLU A 171 14.92 -5.38 -6.17
CA GLU A 171 15.28 -6.71 -5.67
C GLU A 171 14.55 -7.02 -4.36
N LYS A 172 14.39 -6.02 -3.48
CA LYS A 172 13.59 -6.16 -2.26
C LYS A 172 12.12 -6.48 -2.51
N VAL A 173 11.54 -5.96 -3.60
CA VAL A 173 10.15 -6.26 -3.99
C VAL A 173 10.07 -7.69 -4.50
N ARG A 174 11.05 -8.17 -5.28
CA ARG A 174 11.11 -9.56 -5.73
C ARG A 174 11.23 -10.52 -4.56
N TYR A 175 12.17 -10.29 -3.65
CA TYR A 175 12.34 -11.06 -2.43
C TYR A 175 11.05 -11.07 -1.60
N GLY A 176 10.51 -9.87 -1.32
CA GLY A 176 9.36 -9.73 -0.45
C GLY A 176 8.11 -10.39 -1.01
N ARG A 177 7.87 -10.31 -2.33
CA ARG A 177 6.78 -11.03 -3.00
C ARG A 177 6.92 -12.55 -2.85
N ASN A 178 8.11 -13.08 -3.10
CA ASN A 178 8.36 -14.52 -3.00
C ASN A 178 8.18 -15.01 -1.55
N ARG A 179 8.66 -14.24 -0.56
CA ARG A 179 8.47 -14.59 0.85
C ARG A 179 7.01 -14.46 1.30
N PHE A 180 6.30 -13.44 0.83
CA PHE A 180 4.87 -13.26 1.06
C PHE A 180 4.05 -14.44 0.53
N GLU A 181 4.35 -14.90 -0.70
CA GLU A 181 3.71 -16.06 -1.30
C GLU A 181 3.92 -17.34 -0.47
N GLN A 182 5.16 -17.59 -0.02
CA GLN A 182 5.46 -18.71 0.89
C GLN A 182 4.65 -18.66 2.19
N ILE A 183 4.55 -17.48 2.82
CA ILE A 183 3.78 -17.30 4.07
C ILE A 183 2.30 -17.65 3.85
N ILE A 184 1.72 -17.29 2.70
CA ILE A 184 0.32 -17.59 2.38
C ILE A 184 0.13 -19.07 2.05
N ASP A 185 1.06 -19.67 1.30
CA ASP A 185 0.99 -21.08 0.90
C ASP A 185 1.07 -22.04 2.10
N ASP A 186 1.79 -21.65 3.16
CA ASP A 186 1.85 -22.37 4.43
C ASP A 186 0.50 -22.40 5.18
N LYS A 187 -0.45 -21.54 4.79
CA LYS A 187 -1.81 -21.39 5.38
C LYS A 187 -1.80 -21.36 6.92
N PRO A 188 -0.98 -20.49 7.55
CA PRO A 188 -0.91 -20.43 9.00
C PRO A 188 -2.23 -19.92 9.60
N PRO A 189 -2.49 -20.20 10.89
CA PRO A 189 -3.57 -19.55 11.63
C PRO A 189 -3.45 -18.02 11.58
N GLN A 190 -4.56 -17.30 11.69
CA GLN A 190 -4.60 -15.84 11.51
C GLN A 190 -3.56 -15.07 12.34
N SER A 191 -3.39 -15.42 13.63
CA SER A 191 -2.42 -14.75 14.50
C SER A 191 -0.99 -14.91 13.98
N GLU A 192 -0.63 -16.13 13.57
CA GLU A 192 0.69 -16.42 13.00
C GLU A 192 0.87 -15.77 11.63
N LEU A 193 -0.17 -15.75 10.78
CA LEU A 193 -0.16 -15.03 9.50
C LEU A 193 0.22 -13.56 9.71
N VAL A 194 -0.45 -12.87 10.64
CA VAL A 194 -0.16 -11.46 10.93
C VAL A 194 1.29 -11.28 11.39
N GLU A 195 1.77 -12.11 12.31
CA GLU A 195 3.16 -11.99 12.80
C GLU A 195 4.19 -12.29 11.70
N GLN A 196 3.99 -13.32 10.87
CA GLN A 196 4.89 -13.63 9.77
C GLN A 196 4.95 -12.49 8.74
N LEU A 197 3.80 -11.86 8.43
CA LEU A 197 3.75 -10.69 7.54
C LEU A 197 4.42 -9.46 8.16
N MET A 198 4.25 -9.22 9.47
CA MET A 198 4.97 -8.15 10.17
C MET A 198 6.48 -8.38 10.18
N LEU A 199 6.93 -9.63 10.40
CA LEU A 199 8.34 -10.01 10.34
C LEU A 199 8.93 -9.79 8.96
N LEU A 200 8.20 -10.13 7.89
CA LEU A 200 8.59 -9.82 6.51
C LEU A 200 8.84 -8.33 6.32
N LEU A 201 7.88 -7.48 6.72
CA LEU A 201 8.00 -6.02 6.57
C LEU A 201 9.13 -5.42 7.42
N LYS A 202 9.51 -6.07 8.52
CA LYS A 202 10.61 -5.67 9.41
C LYS A 202 11.99 -6.17 8.96
N CYS A 203 12.09 -6.87 7.83
CA CYS A 203 13.35 -7.38 7.29
C CYS A 203 14.35 -6.25 7.00
N LYS A 204 15.49 -6.27 7.70
CA LYS A 204 16.56 -5.27 7.59
C LYS A 204 17.65 -5.64 6.58
N GLU A 205 17.53 -6.79 5.91
CA GLU A 205 18.46 -7.21 4.87
C GLU A 205 18.48 -6.16 3.74
N LYS A 206 19.68 -5.76 3.33
CA LYS A 206 19.87 -4.86 2.19
C LYS A 206 19.96 -5.69 0.92
N PHE A 207 18.99 -5.52 0.02
CA PHE A 207 18.97 -6.18 -1.27
C PHE A 207 19.76 -5.35 -2.29
N TRP A 208 21.09 -5.29 -2.11
CA TRP A 208 22.02 -4.53 -2.94
C TRP A 208 23.13 -5.45 -3.49
N PRO A 209 23.60 -5.29 -4.74
CA PRO A 209 23.25 -4.26 -5.71
C PRO A 209 21.85 -4.44 -6.31
N ASP A 210 21.18 -3.32 -6.58
CA ASP A 210 19.88 -3.26 -7.27
C ASP A 210 20.01 -2.30 -8.48
N PRO A 211 19.88 -2.80 -9.72
CA PRO A 211 20.08 -1.98 -10.91
C PRO A 211 19.11 -0.79 -11.04
N GLU A 212 17.86 -0.94 -10.59
CA GLU A 212 16.86 0.13 -10.71
C GLU A 212 17.02 1.17 -9.60
N LEU A 213 17.41 0.76 -8.38
CA LEU A 213 17.81 1.70 -7.32
C LEU A 213 19.09 2.46 -7.69
N GLN A 214 20.07 1.80 -8.31
CA GLN A 214 21.28 2.47 -8.83
C GLN A 214 20.91 3.57 -9.83
N ARG A 215 19.96 3.31 -10.73
CA ARG A 215 19.48 4.29 -11.70
C ARG A 215 18.71 5.44 -11.04
N ARG A 216 17.78 5.13 -10.12
CA ARG A 216 16.84 6.11 -9.56
C ARG A 216 17.41 6.93 -8.40
N ALA A 217 18.32 6.36 -7.64
CA ALA A 217 18.87 6.93 -6.42
C ALA A 217 20.37 6.61 -6.30
N PRO A 218 21.22 7.07 -7.23
CA PRO A 218 22.63 6.64 -7.32
C PRO A 218 23.44 6.84 -6.03
N ASN A 219 23.13 7.89 -5.26
CA ASN A 219 23.84 8.21 -4.01
C ASN A 219 23.20 7.58 -2.76
N TRP A 220 21.98 7.04 -2.86
CA TRP A 220 21.19 6.58 -1.71
C TRP A 220 20.68 5.14 -1.85
N GLY A 221 20.83 4.53 -3.03
CA GLY A 221 20.17 3.27 -3.40
C GLY A 221 20.46 2.13 -2.43
N GLU A 222 21.71 1.97 -1.99
CA GLU A 222 22.09 0.95 -1.01
C GLU A 222 21.32 1.10 0.31
N TYR A 223 21.19 2.33 0.83
CA TYR A 223 20.48 2.60 2.08
C TYR A 223 18.97 2.37 1.98
N LEU A 224 18.41 2.49 0.77
CA LEU A 224 16.98 2.32 0.48
C LEU A 224 16.59 0.90 0.08
N SER A 225 17.57 -0.01 0.01
CA SER A 225 17.42 -1.37 -0.54
C SER A 225 16.85 -2.40 0.42
N ALA A 226 16.58 -2.05 1.68
CA ALA A 226 15.91 -2.93 2.63
C ALA A 226 14.38 -2.81 2.55
N LEU A 227 13.66 -3.86 2.98
CA LEU A 227 12.21 -3.75 3.24
C LEU A 227 11.97 -2.81 4.42
N ASN A 228 12.73 -3.00 5.51
CA ASN A 228 12.71 -2.11 6.66
C ASN A 228 13.85 -1.09 6.58
N VAL A 229 13.65 0.00 5.85
CA VAL A 229 14.66 1.06 5.68
C VAL A 229 14.92 1.77 7.00
N CYS A 230 16.19 2.03 7.31
CA CYS A 230 16.58 2.83 8.46
C CYS A 230 17.82 3.65 8.11
N VAL A 231 17.65 4.98 8.02
CA VAL A 231 18.73 5.94 7.73
C VAL A 231 18.66 7.09 8.75
N PRO A 232 19.09 6.85 10.01
CA PRO A 232 18.92 7.79 11.11
C PRO A 232 19.55 9.16 10.85
N ASP A 233 20.75 9.18 10.26
CA ASP A 233 21.49 10.42 9.97
C ASP A 233 20.74 11.36 9.01
N CYS A 234 19.77 10.83 8.26
CA CYS A 234 18.93 11.59 7.34
C CYS A 234 17.49 11.75 7.84
N GLY A 235 17.18 11.23 9.03
CA GLY A 235 15.83 11.20 9.57
C GLY A 235 14.83 10.51 8.65
N TYR A 236 15.22 9.44 7.93
CA TYR A 236 14.39 8.76 6.95
C TYR A 236 14.41 7.24 7.13
N GLY A 237 13.25 6.59 7.00
CA GLY A 237 13.13 5.13 7.07
C GLY A 237 11.70 4.65 7.14
N SER A 238 11.50 3.37 7.41
CA SER A 238 10.16 2.81 7.63
C SER A 238 9.56 3.40 8.88
N ARG A 239 8.37 3.97 8.73
CA ARG A 239 7.61 4.55 9.84
C ARG A 239 6.39 3.73 10.21
N THR A 240 5.83 3.02 9.24
CA THR A 240 4.67 2.17 9.47
C THR A 240 4.86 0.82 8.80
N HIS A 241 4.34 -0.22 9.46
CA HIS A 241 4.15 -1.56 8.93
C HIS A 241 2.67 -1.91 9.10
N THR A 242 2.00 -2.21 8.01
CA THR A 242 0.54 -2.38 7.99
C THR A 242 0.21 -3.76 7.42
N VAL A 243 -0.64 -4.51 8.12
CA VAL A 243 -1.26 -5.76 7.65
C VAL A 243 -2.77 -5.55 7.62
N ILE A 244 -3.40 -5.85 6.47
CA ILE A 244 -4.85 -5.81 6.32
C ILE A 244 -5.32 -7.19 5.88
N LEU A 245 -6.25 -7.76 6.63
CA LEU A 245 -6.95 -8.98 6.29
C LEU A 245 -8.44 -8.68 6.13
N ILE A 246 -9.08 -9.27 5.13
CA ILE A 246 -10.54 -9.34 5.02
C ILE A 246 -10.89 -10.81 4.90
N ASP A 247 -11.64 -11.35 5.85
CA ASP A 247 -12.05 -12.76 5.81
C ASP A 247 -13.25 -12.99 4.85
N ALA A 248 -13.64 -14.26 4.69
CA ALA A 248 -14.79 -14.64 3.87
C ALA A 248 -16.13 -14.02 4.35
N ASN A 249 -16.21 -13.62 5.61
CA ASN A 249 -17.40 -13.07 6.25
C ASN A 249 -17.40 -11.53 6.29
N ASN A 250 -16.56 -10.84 5.50
CA ASN A 250 -16.44 -9.38 5.49
C ASN A 250 -15.93 -8.77 6.81
N LYS A 251 -15.27 -9.56 7.66
CA LYS A 251 -14.56 -9.03 8.83
C LYS A 251 -13.17 -8.58 8.42
N MET A 252 -12.91 -7.30 8.62
CA MET A 252 -11.60 -6.69 8.43
C MET A 252 -10.80 -6.72 9.73
N HIS A 253 -9.53 -7.08 9.61
CA HIS A 253 -8.49 -6.80 10.59
C HIS A 253 -7.47 -5.85 9.95
N PHE A 254 -7.36 -4.64 10.48
CA PHE A 254 -6.33 -3.67 10.09
C PHE A 254 -5.37 -3.54 11.26
N ILE A 255 -4.15 -4.07 11.10
CA ILE A 255 -3.09 -4.03 12.10
C ILE A 255 -2.00 -3.11 11.60
N GLU A 256 -1.65 -2.08 12.37
CA GLU A 256 -0.55 -1.17 12.04
C GLU A 256 0.41 -1.07 13.21
N GLU A 257 1.70 -1.24 12.94
CA GLU A 257 2.75 -0.79 13.82
C GLU A 257 3.33 0.52 13.27
N THR A 258 3.33 1.57 14.08
CA THR A 258 3.79 2.91 13.70
C THR A 258 4.73 3.50 14.76
N MET A 259 5.74 4.23 14.32
CA MET A 259 6.65 4.97 15.22
C MET A 259 5.87 6.03 16.01
N ARG A 260 6.05 6.08 17.34
CA ARG A 260 5.48 7.14 18.21
C ARG A 260 6.34 8.40 18.28
N SER A 261 7.62 8.28 17.95
CA SER A 261 8.59 9.37 18.01
C SER A 261 9.39 9.45 16.71
N GLN A 262 10.19 10.49 16.56
CA GLN A 262 11.11 10.62 15.43
C GLN A 262 12.37 9.75 15.57
N ASP A 263 12.54 9.06 16.70
CA ASP A 263 13.66 8.14 16.95
C ASP A 263 13.31 6.73 16.41
N PRO A 264 14.04 6.21 15.41
CA PRO A 264 13.82 4.86 14.87
C PRO A 264 14.11 3.73 15.88
N GLN A 265 14.80 4.02 16.99
CA GLN A 265 15.01 3.08 18.11
C GLN A 265 14.01 3.31 19.26
N GLY A 266 13.14 4.31 19.13
CA GLY A 266 12.14 4.66 20.12
C GLY A 266 10.93 3.74 20.13
N GLU A 267 9.87 4.18 20.80
CA GLU A 267 8.64 3.40 20.96
C GLU A 267 7.84 3.27 19.66
N TRP A 268 7.28 2.08 19.45
CA TRP A 268 6.33 1.79 18.40
C TRP A 268 4.94 1.53 19.01
N CYS A 269 3.91 2.09 18.40
CA CYS A 269 2.52 1.82 18.72
C CYS A 269 2.02 0.70 17.80
N ARG A 270 1.37 -0.33 18.36
CA ARG A 270 0.61 -1.29 17.58
C ARG A 270 -0.89 -1.02 17.76
N ASN A 271 -1.56 -0.66 16.68
CA ASN A 271 -3.01 -0.53 16.61
C ASN A 271 -3.62 -1.74 15.90
N HIS A 272 -4.79 -2.18 16.35
CA HIS A 272 -5.58 -3.24 15.70
C HIS A 272 -7.04 -2.80 15.66
N ILE A 273 -7.52 -2.52 14.45
CA ILE A 273 -8.89 -2.14 14.17
C ILE A 273 -9.62 -3.36 13.60
N GLU A 274 -10.70 -3.76 14.24
CA GLU A 274 -11.62 -4.76 13.74
C GLU A 274 -12.90 -4.08 13.25
N LYS A 275 -13.36 -4.44 12.05
CA LYS A 275 -14.65 -3.98 11.52
C LYS A 275 -15.35 -5.12 10.81
N GLN A 276 -16.56 -5.42 11.27
CA GLN A 276 -17.52 -6.19 10.51
C GLN A 276 -18.20 -5.26 9.50
N PHE A 277 -18.01 -5.52 8.21
CA PHE A 277 -18.75 -4.84 7.17
C PHE A 277 -20.02 -5.64 6.84
N PRO A 278 -21.16 -4.97 6.58
CA PRO A 278 -22.35 -5.66 6.10
C PRO A 278 -22.11 -6.24 4.69
N PHE A 279 -22.93 -7.23 4.33
CA PHE A 279 -23.02 -7.73 2.96
C PHE A 279 -23.71 -6.72 2.04
#